data_AF-A0A0J7I9Y7-F1
#
_entry.id   AF-A0A0J7I9Y7-F1
#
_cell.length_a   1.000
_cell.length_b   1.000
_cell.length_c   1.000
_cell.angle_alpha   90.00
_cell.angle_beta   90.00
_cell.angle_gamma   90.00
#
_symmetry.space_group_name_H-M   'P 1'
#
loop_
_entity.id
_entity.type
_entity.pdbx_description
1 polymer ?
#
loop_
_entity_poly.entity_id
_entity_poly.type
_entity_poly.pdbx_seq_one_letter_code
_entity_poly.pdbx_strand_id
1 'polypeptide(L)'
;MSVCFGINAQVGINTNQGQATLDVVGFPTNTSKADGIIAPRLSLSQLAAKTYAAAQTGALVYVTSINATPASVTINVTTPGYYYFDGALWQKQTGTEWQIKGNAVGEISTTTEVLGAAPASANYLGPKGAADLVMISANKVHAVLDAAGGMSGGGENASSLSWGSSNVVNNTSNNIALGKGNTATTSGVNFPAVAIGSNNSAVGGGKVFGNNNSTLSNANFAFGAFNTTGNSIAVAVGHTNNATNGGFAFGANNVVTLNNFAFGSNNTVGGTSGSIAIGISGTSQANQSTYANTSHVFSGQGAVGTAISDVGINVTPNLTNFADLEVSKAVQIKATGPRPTCDASNAGTIIYEVTTNLGVTTGNFVGCKQTGNAVFGWQTL
;
A
#
# COMPACT_ATOMS: atom_id res chain seq x y z
N MET A 1 31.71 -43.18 65.78
CA MET A 1 31.81 -42.30 64.61
C MET A 1 31.27 -43.07 63.41
N SER A 2 30.06 -42.74 62.95
CA SER A 2 29.47 -43.40 61.77
C SER A 2 29.99 -42.69 60.53
N VAL A 3 30.71 -43.42 59.67
CA VAL A 3 31.22 -42.90 58.39
C VAL A 3 30.19 -43.25 57.32
N CYS A 4 29.42 -42.26 56.87
CA CYS A 4 28.52 -42.42 55.73
C CYS A 4 29.33 -42.28 54.44
N PHE A 5 29.49 -43.37 53.69
CA PHE A 5 30.03 -43.33 52.33
C PHE A 5 28.88 -43.06 51.35
N GLY A 6 28.83 -41.83 50.82
CA GLY A 6 28.02 -41.51 49.66
C GLY A 6 28.68 -42.07 48.40
N ILE A 7 28.23 -43.22 47.92
CA ILE A 7 28.61 -43.73 46.60
C ILE A 7 27.77 -42.97 45.58
N ASN A 8 28.41 -42.15 44.75
CA ASN A 8 27.74 -41.54 43.61
C ASN A 8 27.59 -42.60 42.50
N ALA A 9 26.41 -42.73 41.91
CA ALA A 9 26.05 -43.80 40.98
C ALA A 9 26.48 -43.54 39.52
N GLN A 10 27.59 -42.82 39.28
CA GLN A 10 28.08 -42.61 37.91
C GLN A 10 28.85 -43.84 37.40
N VAL A 11 28.63 -44.19 36.13
CA VAL A 11 29.41 -45.18 35.40
C VAL A 11 30.35 -44.45 34.44
N GLY A 12 31.66 -44.49 34.73
CA GLY A 12 32.70 -44.02 33.82
C GLY A 12 33.24 -45.18 32.99
N ILE A 13 33.26 -45.04 31.66
CA ILE A 13 33.96 -45.94 30.74
C ILE A 13 35.10 -45.15 30.12
N ASN A 14 36.32 -45.63 30.31
CA ASN A 14 37.55 -44.98 29.85
C ASN A 14 37.81 -43.58 30.45
N THR A 15 37.23 -43.28 31.62
CA THR A 15 37.50 -42.09 32.43
C THR A 15 37.40 -42.41 33.91
N ASN A 16 38.28 -41.82 34.72
CA ASN A 16 38.23 -41.92 36.18
C ASN A 16 37.49 -40.74 36.82
N GLN A 17 37.07 -39.76 36.02
CA GLN A 17 36.31 -38.58 36.45
C GLN A 17 35.05 -38.45 35.61
N GLY A 18 34.10 -39.37 35.79
CA GLY A 18 32.83 -39.34 35.09
C GLY A 18 32.06 -38.05 35.37
N GLN A 19 31.78 -37.27 34.32
CA GLN A 19 31.08 -35.98 34.42
C GLN A 19 29.55 -36.11 34.30
N ALA A 20 29.05 -37.32 34.05
CA ALA A 20 27.63 -37.63 33.94
C ALA A 20 27.32 -39.02 34.52
N THR A 21 26.03 -39.36 34.65
CA THR A 21 25.58 -40.68 35.12
C THR A 21 26.15 -41.83 34.28
N LEU A 22 26.34 -41.62 32.98
CA LEU A 22 27.16 -42.47 32.12
C LEU A 22 28.10 -41.54 31.31
N ASP A 23 29.41 -41.68 31.51
CA ASP A 23 30.43 -40.91 30.79
C ASP A 23 31.35 -41.89 30.04
N VAL A 24 31.37 -41.80 28.71
CA VAL A 24 32.14 -42.68 27.84
C VAL A 24 33.13 -41.83 27.04
N VAL A 25 34.39 -41.86 27.43
CA VAL A 25 35.46 -41.09 26.77
C VAL A 25 36.08 -41.92 25.64
N GLY A 26 36.21 -41.36 24.44
CA GLY A 26 36.80 -42.05 23.29
C GLY A 26 38.33 -42.11 23.30
N PHE A 27 38.91 -42.80 22.31
CA PHE A 27 40.35 -42.83 22.01
C PHE A 27 40.65 -42.10 20.69
N PRO A 28 40.68 -40.75 20.68
CA PRO A 28 40.61 -39.96 19.44
C PRO A 28 41.77 -40.18 18.46
N THR A 29 42.92 -40.67 18.92
CA THR A 29 44.11 -40.91 18.08
C THR A 29 44.33 -42.38 17.71
N ASN A 30 43.51 -43.31 18.23
CA ASN A 30 43.66 -44.75 17.97
C ASN A 30 42.65 -45.23 16.93
N THR A 31 43.08 -45.31 15.67
CA THR A 31 42.23 -45.71 14.53
C THR A 31 41.78 -47.18 14.58
N SER A 32 42.33 -48.01 15.47
CA SER A 32 41.90 -49.39 15.67
C SER A 32 40.77 -49.52 16.71
N LYS A 33 40.34 -48.42 17.33
CA LYS A 33 39.23 -48.39 18.28
C LYS A 33 38.06 -47.60 17.69
N ALA A 34 36.94 -48.28 17.51
CA ALA A 34 35.68 -47.63 17.11
C ALA A 34 34.96 -47.14 18.37
N ASP A 35 35.06 -45.84 18.66
CA ASP A 35 34.35 -45.21 19.77
C ASP A 35 32.84 -45.13 19.49
N GLY A 36 32.01 -45.43 20.50
CA GLY A 36 30.56 -45.30 20.39
C GLY A 36 29.78 -46.06 21.46
N ILE A 37 28.48 -45.77 21.55
CA ILE A 37 27.53 -46.52 22.38
C ILE A 37 26.55 -47.23 21.45
N ILE A 38 26.46 -48.56 21.56
CA ILE A 38 25.46 -49.35 20.85
C ILE A 38 24.29 -49.58 21.80
N ALA A 39 23.13 -49.00 21.49
CA ALA A 39 21.90 -49.24 22.25
C ALA A 39 21.47 -50.72 22.13
N PRO A 40 20.66 -51.24 23.07
CA PRO A 40 20.09 -52.59 22.97
C PRO A 40 19.43 -52.84 21.63
N ARG A 41 19.78 -53.96 20.99
CA ARG A 41 19.26 -54.38 19.68
C ARG A 41 18.11 -55.36 19.87
N LEU A 42 16.94 -55.04 19.32
CA LEU A 42 15.72 -55.83 19.46
C LEU A 42 15.01 -55.96 18.12
N SER A 43 14.41 -57.11 17.80
CA SER A 43 13.41 -57.17 16.74
C SER A 43 12.10 -56.54 17.21
N LEU A 44 11.21 -56.16 16.30
CA LEU A 44 9.91 -55.59 16.67
C LEU A 44 9.12 -56.51 17.63
N SER A 45 9.10 -57.83 17.37
CA SER A 45 8.45 -58.80 18.27
C SER A 45 9.04 -58.79 19.69
N GLN A 46 10.37 -58.68 19.82
CA GLN A 46 11.05 -58.62 21.13
C GLN A 46 10.79 -57.29 21.85
N LEU A 47 10.69 -56.19 21.11
CA LEU A 47 10.34 -54.89 21.66
C LEU A 47 8.88 -54.85 22.14
N ALA A 48 7.96 -55.40 21.34
CA ALA A 48 6.53 -55.45 21.64
C ALA A 48 6.20 -56.38 22.83
N ALA A 49 7.02 -57.40 23.10
CA ALA A 49 6.86 -58.28 24.25
C ALA A 49 7.24 -57.62 25.60
N LYS A 50 7.86 -56.43 25.58
CA LYS A 50 8.28 -55.69 26.78
C LYS A 50 7.27 -54.60 27.14
N THR A 51 7.10 -54.36 28.44
CA THR A 51 6.25 -53.26 28.94
C THR A 51 7.08 -51.99 29.09
N TYR A 52 6.69 -50.94 28.38
CA TYR A 52 7.24 -49.59 28.50
C TYR A 52 6.12 -48.64 28.93
N ALA A 53 6.38 -47.83 29.95
CA ALA A 53 5.49 -46.81 30.47
C ALA A 53 6.29 -45.54 30.81
N ALA A 54 5.65 -44.52 31.37
CA ALA A 54 6.26 -43.20 31.63
C ALA A 54 7.61 -43.23 32.36
N ALA A 55 7.89 -44.24 33.19
CA ALA A 55 9.17 -44.39 33.89
C ALA A 55 10.36 -44.73 32.96
N GLN A 56 10.11 -45.15 31.71
CA GLN A 56 11.12 -45.47 30.71
C GLN A 56 11.27 -44.39 29.62
N THR A 57 10.67 -43.20 29.80
CA THR A 57 10.86 -42.09 28.87
C THR A 57 12.35 -41.79 28.69
N GLY A 58 12.78 -41.65 27.43
CA GLY A 58 14.19 -41.46 27.07
C GLY A 58 14.96 -42.77 26.85
N ALA A 59 14.34 -43.94 27.02
CA ALA A 59 14.95 -45.21 26.64
C ALA A 59 15.26 -45.22 25.14
N LEU A 60 16.46 -45.64 24.76
CA LEU A 60 16.93 -45.72 23.37
C LEU A 60 17.18 -47.19 23.00
N VAL A 61 16.70 -47.62 21.84
CA VAL A 61 16.94 -48.96 21.29
C VAL A 61 17.23 -48.88 19.80
N TYR A 62 17.89 -49.92 19.28
CA TYR A 62 17.98 -50.15 17.84
C TYR A 62 17.08 -51.32 17.44
N VAL A 63 16.09 -51.06 16.60
CA VAL A 63 15.21 -52.10 16.07
C VAL A 63 15.87 -52.74 14.86
N THR A 64 16.15 -54.04 14.93
CA THR A 64 16.91 -54.77 13.91
C THR A 64 16.07 -55.28 12.75
N SER A 65 14.80 -55.62 12.98
CA SER A 65 13.88 -56.13 11.95
C SER A 65 12.41 -55.92 12.33
N ILE A 66 11.56 -55.79 11.30
CA ILE A 66 10.10 -55.67 11.44
C ILE A 66 9.49 -57.04 11.17
N ASN A 67 9.56 -57.91 12.18
CA ASN A 67 9.16 -59.32 12.08
C ASN A 67 7.78 -59.60 12.72
N ALA A 68 7.00 -58.56 13.01
CA ALA A 68 5.65 -58.62 13.56
C ALA A 68 4.85 -57.41 13.05
N THR A 69 3.54 -57.39 13.29
CA THR A 69 2.70 -56.21 13.00
C THR A 69 2.87 -55.17 14.10
N PRO A 70 3.26 -53.91 13.79
CA PRO A 70 3.33 -52.83 14.77
C PRO A 70 1.98 -52.60 15.45
N ALA A 71 1.96 -52.43 16.77
CA ALA A 71 0.73 -52.22 17.54
C ALA A 71 1.02 -51.53 18.88
N SER A 72 0.00 -50.91 19.49
CA SER A 72 0.09 -50.27 20.81
C SER A 72 1.29 -49.31 20.91
N VAL A 73 2.17 -49.49 21.91
CA VAL A 73 3.34 -48.64 22.13
C VAL A 73 4.39 -48.71 21.01
N THR A 74 4.37 -49.73 20.15
CA THR A 74 5.29 -49.89 19.01
C THR A 74 4.66 -49.54 17.66
N ILE A 75 3.47 -48.93 17.62
CA ILE A 75 2.74 -48.66 16.36
C ILE A 75 3.56 -47.87 15.32
N ASN A 76 4.47 -47.01 15.76
CA ASN A 76 5.33 -46.19 14.90
C ASN A 76 6.62 -46.91 14.45
N VAL A 77 6.87 -48.13 14.92
CA VAL A 77 8.07 -48.93 14.59
C VAL A 77 7.83 -49.71 13.30
N THR A 78 7.94 -49.04 12.17
CA THR A 78 7.60 -49.61 10.84
C THR A 78 8.82 -50.00 10.00
N THR A 79 10.03 -49.65 10.44
CA THR A 79 11.29 -49.95 9.75
C THR A 79 12.43 -50.15 10.75
N PRO A 80 13.49 -50.92 10.43
CA PRO A 80 14.68 -50.99 11.28
C PRO A 80 15.33 -49.61 11.49
N GLY A 81 15.91 -49.37 12.66
CA GLY A 81 16.54 -48.09 12.99
C GLY A 81 16.59 -47.80 14.49
N TYR A 82 17.11 -46.63 14.85
CA TYR A 82 17.09 -46.15 16.24
C TYR A 82 15.72 -45.58 16.60
N TYR A 83 15.25 -45.92 17.80
CA TYR A 83 14.01 -45.41 18.37
C TYR A 83 14.25 -44.98 19.82
N TYR A 84 13.62 -43.89 20.24
CA TYR A 84 13.51 -43.52 21.64
C TYR A 84 12.06 -43.64 22.12
N PHE A 85 11.87 -43.94 23.40
CA PHE A 85 10.55 -43.98 24.01
C PHE A 85 10.17 -42.59 24.53
N ASP A 86 9.06 -42.03 24.06
CA ASP A 86 8.61 -40.68 24.44
C ASP A 86 7.76 -40.65 25.73
N GLY A 87 7.50 -41.81 26.33
CA GLY A 87 6.63 -41.99 27.49
C GLY A 87 5.30 -42.66 27.16
N ALA A 88 4.93 -42.74 25.88
CA ALA A 88 3.74 -43.41 25.39
C ALA A 88 4.02 -44.33 24.18
N LEU A 89 4.80 -43.85 23.21
CA LEU A 89 5.11 -44.53 21.95
C LEU A 89 6.61 -44.53 21.67
N TRP A 90 7.05 -45.51 20.89
CA TRP A 90 8.40 -45.52 20.31
C TRP A 90 8.47 -44.60 19.09
N GLN A 91 9.30 -43.57 19.16
CA GLN A 91 9.51 -42.63 18.06
C GLN A 91 10.80 -42.96 17.33
N LYS A 92 10.73 -43.01 16.00
CA LYS A 92 11.91 -43.23 15.17
C LYS A 92 12.79 -41.99 15.24
N GLN A 93 14.07 -42.19 15.52
CA GLN A 93 15.08 -41.15 15.35
C GLN A 93 15.46 -41.11 13.87
N THR A 94 14.99 -40.12 13.13
CA THR A 94 15.26 -40.02 11.70
C THR A 94 16.49 -39.16 11.40
N GLY A 95 16.90 -38.29 12.34
CA GLY A 95 17.99 -37.34 12.13
C GLY A 95 17.66 -36.33 11.03
N THR A 96 16.37 -36.16 10.73
CA THR A 96 15.82 -35.28 9.70
C THR A 96 14.69 -34.41 10.25
N GLU A 97 14.52 -34.41 11.57
CA GLU A 97 13.59 -33.54 12.27
C GLU A 97 14.06 -32.09 12.06
N TRP A 98 13.24 -31.29 11.37
CA TRP A 98 13.53 -29.89 11.03
C TRP A 98 13.90 -29.03 12.26
N GLN A 99 13.40 -29.45 13.43
CA GLN A 99 13.61 -28.79 14.73
C GLN A 99 15.03 -28.97 15.28
N ILE A 100 15.78 -29.96 14.80
CA ILE A 100 17.10 -30.33 15.35
C ILE A 100 18.25 -29.97 14.40
N LYS A 101 18.03 -29.93 13.09
CA LYS A 101 19.11 -29.61 12.13
C LYS A 101 19.23 -28.14 11.74
N GLY A 102 18.20 -27.32 11.93
CA GLY A 102 18.17 -26.00 11.28
C GLY A 102 18.44 -26.13 9.77
N ASN A 103 18.78 -25.02 9.10
CA ASN A 103 19.43 -25.14 7.81
C ASN A 103 20.90 -25.52 8.04
N ALA A 104 21.47 -26.38 7.19
CA ALA A 104 22.88 -26.71 7.30
C ALA A 104 23.75 -25.47 6.98
N VAL A 105 24.88 -25.31 7.67
CA VAL A 105 25.89 -24.30 7.32
C VAL A 105 26.34 -24.57 5.88
N GLY A 106 26.17 -23.58 4.99
CA GLY A 106 26.51 -23.71 3.57
C GLY A 106 25.47 -24.44 2.72
N GLU A 107 24.27 -24.74 3.24
CA GLU A 107 23.12 -25.22 2.45
C GLU A 107 22.76 -24.22 1.32
N ILE A 108 23.06 -22.95 1.56
CA ILE A 108 23.11 -21.89 0.55
C ILE A 108 24.51 -21.28 0.62
N SER A 109 25.29 -21.46 -0.44
CA SER A 109 26.75 -21.17 -0.50
C SER A 109 27.13 -20.07 -1.50
N THR A 110 26.17 -19.54 -2.26
CA THR A 110 26.40 -18.63 -3.39
C THR A 110 26.15 -17.16 -3.02
N THR A 111 27.01 -16.27 -3.54
CA THR A 111 26.91 -14.81 -3.36
C THR A 111 25.72 -14.17 -4.08
N THR A 112 25.04 -14.87 -4.99
CA THR A 112 24.12 -14.26 -5.96
C THR A 112 22.73 -14.91 -5.99
N GLU A 113 22.09 -15.07 -4.83
CA GLU A 113 20.64 -15.31 -4.80
C GLU A 113 19.89 -13.99 -4.98
N VAL A 114 19.10 -13.90 -6.05
CA VAL A 114 18.27 -12.75 -6.47
C VAL A 114 16.80 -13.17 -6.38
N LEU A 115 15.89 -12.24 -6.09
CA LEU A 115 14.45 -12.53 -6.05
C LEU A 115 14.00 -13.27 -7.33
N GLY A 116 13.24 -14.35 -7.17
CA GLY A 116 12.74 -15.17 -8.28
C GLY A 116 13.72 -16.20 -8.86
N ALA A 117 15.01 -16.19 -8.49
CA ALA A 117 15.97 -17.22 -8.91
C ALA A 117 15.81 -18.52 -8.10
N ALA A 118 16.20 -19.65 -8.69
CA ALA A 118 16.15 -20.96 -8.04
C ALA A 118 17.41 -21.23 -7.21
N PRO A 119 17.31 -21.30 -5.87
CA PRO A 119 18.43 -21.65 -5.01
C PRO A 119 18.67 -23.18 -5.00
N ALA A 120 19.80 -23.60 -4.44
CA ALA A 120 20.18 -25.01 -4.35
C ALA A 120 19.24 -25.86 -3.46
N SER A 121 18.52 -25.25 -2.51
CA SER A 121 17.58 -25.92 -1.60
C SER A 121 16.12 -25.59 -1.96
N ALA A 122 15.23 -26.57 -1.80
CA ALA A 122 13.84 -26.43 -2.20
C ALA A 122 12.99 -25.57 -1.24
N ASN A 123 13.30 -25.61 0.05
CA ASN A 123 12.70 -24.80 1.09
C ASN A 123 13.79 -24.41 2.09
N TYR A 124 13.88 -23.13 2.44
CA TYR A 124 14.94 -22.63 3.32
C TYR A 124 14.50 -21.34 4.02
N LEU A 125 14.82 -21.20 5.31
CA LEU A 125 14.58 -20.00 6.10
C LEU A 125 15.79 -19.70 6.98
N GLY A 126 16.67 -18.81 6.57
CA GLY A 126 17.93 -18.58 7.28
C GLY A 126 18.86 -17.58 6.60
N PRO A 127 20.07 -17.37 7.13
CA PRO A 127 21.02 -16.43 6.55
C PRO A 127 21.63 -16.95 5.23
N LYS A 128 21.52 -16.15 4.17
CA LYS A 128 22.33 -16.24 2.96
C LYS A 128 23.74 -15.75 3.27
N GLY A 129 24.70 -16.67 3.27
CA GLY A 129 26.09 -16.34 3.63
C GLY A 129 26.19 -15.77 5.05
N ALA A 130 26.80 -14.59 5.19
CA ALA A 130 27.03 -13.95 6.49
C ALA A 130 26.17 -12.70 6.75
N ALA A 131 25.26 -12.31 5.85
CA ALA A 131 24.67 -10.96 5.85
C ALA A 131 23.13 -10.93 5.82
N ASP A 132 22.49 -11.60 4.86
CA ASP A 132 21.06 -11.39 4.58
C ASP A 132 20.22 -12.57 5.07
N LEU A 133 19.03 -12.33 5.63
CA LEU A 133 18.06 -13.39 5.94
C LEU A 133 17.16 -13.63 4.72
N VAL A 134 17.07 -14.87 4.24
CA VAL A 134 16.28 -15.23 3.05
C VAL A 134 15.17 -16.23 3.36
N MET A 135 14.06 -16.10 2.62
CA MET A 135 12.92 -17.01 2.67
C MET A 135 12.73 -17.67 1.30
N ILE A 136 12.83 -18.99 1.27
CA ILE A 136 12.75 -19.80 0.05
C ILE A 136 11.71 -20.88 0.24
N SER A 137 10.88 -21.06 -0.78
CA SER A 137 9.99 -22.21 -0.88
C SER A 137 9.73 -22.54 -2.35
N ALA A 138 9.44 -23.81 -2.63
CA ALA A 138 9.20 -24.31 -3.99
C ALA A 138 10.30 -23.89 -4.99
N ASN A 139 11.57 -23.98 -4.56
CA ASN A 139 12.76 -23.62 -5.35
C ASN A 139 12.76 -22.14 -5.81
N LYS A 140 12.21 -21.21 -5.01
CA LYS A 140 12.25 -19.77 -5.33
C LYS A 140 12.51 -18.92 -4.09
N VAL A 141 13.31 -17.86 -4.25
CA VAL A 141 13.47 -16.80 -3.24
C VAL A 141 12.24 -15.89 -3.26
N HIS A 142 11.55 -15.77 -2.12
CA HIS A 142 10.35 -14.96 -1.94
C HIS A 142 10.58 -13.68 -1.13
N ALA A 143 11.57 -13.69 -0.25
CA ALA A 143 11.93 -12.51 0.54
C ALA A 143 13.39 -12.52 0.96
N VAL A 144 13.95 -11.32 1.09
CA VAL A 144 15.31 -11.04 1.54
C VAL A 144 15.25 -9.86 2.52
N LEU A 145 15.72 -10.05 3.74
CA LEU A 145 16.04 -8.99 4.69
C LEU A 145 17.55 -8.78 4.66
N ASP A 146 17.99 -7.65 4.10
CA ASP A 146 19.41 -7.35 3.96
C ASP A 146 20.06 -6.93 5.28
N ALA A 147 21.39 -6.95 5.32
CA ALA A 147 22.16 -6.54 6.50
C ALA A 147 21.96 -5.07 6.92
N ALA A 148 21.43 -4.21 6.04
CA ALA A 148 21.09 -2.83 6.35
C ALA A 148 19.66 -2.68 6.93
N GLY A 149 18.90 -3.78 7.01
CA GLY A 149 17.53 -3.82 7.52
C GLY A 149 16.44 -3.58 6.47
N GLY A 150 16.81 -3.50 5.19
CA GLY A 150 15.87 -3.43 4.08
C GLY A 150 15.22 -4.78 3.81
N MET A 151 13.89 -4.82 3.68
CA MET A 151 13.16 -6.02 3.31
C MET A 151 12.64 -5.91 1.89
N SER A 152 13.08 -6.82 1.01
CA SER A 152 12.54 -7.01 -0.32
C SER A 152 11.73 -8.29 -0.36
N GLY A 153 10.57 -8.27 -0.99
CA GLY A 153 9.69 -9.44 -1.15
C GLY A 153 9.15 -9.54 -2.58
N GLY A 154 8.76 -10.74 -2.98
CA GLY A 154 8.21 -11.04 -4.32
C GLY A 154 9.15 -11.88 -5.18
N GLY A 155 8.92 -11.85 -6.50
CA GLY A 155 9.63 -12.67 -7.49
C GLY A 155 8.90 -12.68 -8.84
N GLU A 156 8.88 -13.82 -9.53
CA GLU A 156 8.26 -13.97 -10.86
C GLU A 156 6.72 -13.89 -10.88
N ASN A 157 6.08 -14.16 -9.74
CA ASN A 157 4.62 -14.21 -9.62
C ASN A 157 4.07 -12.95 -8.93
N ALA A 158 2.81 -12.63 -9.21
CA ALA A 158 2.08 -11.60 -8.48
C ALA A 158 2.14 -11.84 -6.97
N SER A 159 2.69 -10.86 -6.25
CA SER A 159 3.00 -10.95 -4.83
C SER A 159 2.44 -9.73 -4.13
N SER A 160 1.60 -9.95 -3.12
CA SER A 160 0.98 -8.87 -2.38
C SER A 160 1.69 -8.57 -1.06
N LEU A 161 1.57 -7.33 -0.59
CA LEU A 161 2.05 -6.90 0.72
C LEU A 161 0.86 -6.47 1.58
N SER A 162 0.73 -7.09 2.75
CA SER A 162 -0.24 -6.68 3.76
C SER A 162 0.44 -6.48 5.10
N TRP A 163 0.27 -5.30 5.71
CA TRP A 163 0.81 -5.01 7.03
C TRP A 163 -0.18 -4.25 7.90
N GLY A 164 -0.32 -4.65 9.16
CA GLY A 164 -1.25 -4.09 10.12
C GLY A 164 -2.35 -5.08 10.49
N SER A 165 -3.59 -4.63 10.66
CA SER A 165 -4.67 -5.46 11.22
C SER A 165 -5.92 -5.52 10.33
N SER A 166 -6.50 -6.71 10.17
CA SER A 166 -7.77 -6.92 9.43
C SER A 166 -7.76 -6.42 7.98
N ASN A 167 -6.60 -6.38 7.33
CA ASN A 167 -6.52 -6.05 5.91
C ASN A 167 -6.92 -7.26 5.05
N VAL A 168 -7.53 -7.01 3.89
CA VAL A 168 -7.90 -8.01 2.88
C VAL A 168 -7.14 -7.72 1.60
N VAL A 169 -6.35 -8.68 1.14
CA VAL A 169 -5.52 -8.54 -0.07
C VAL A 169 -5.59 -9.83 -0.87
N ASN A 170 -5.59 -9.74 -2.20
CA ASN A 170 -5.43 -10.91 -3.07
C ASN A 170 -4.09 -10.85 -3.82
N ASN A 171 -3.68 -11.98 -4.40
CA ASN A 171 -2.42 -12.12 -5.14
C ASN A 171 -2.65 -12.14 -6.66
N THR A 172 -3.73 -11.54 -7.15
CA THR A 172 -4.00 -11.43 -8.60
C THR A 172 -3.03 -10.43 -9.28
N SER A 173 -2.57 -9.42 -8.53
CA SER A 173 -1.51 -8.48 -8.92
C SER A 173 -0.66 -8.16 -7.69
N ASN A 174 0.28 -7.23 -7.81
CA ASN A 174 1.16 -6.78 -6.74
C ASN A 174 0.46 -5.78 -5.80
N ASN A 175 -0.64 -6.22 -5.18
CA ASN A 175 -1.48 -5.37 -4.36
C ASN A 175 -0.83 -5.02 -3.01
N ILE A 176 -1.15 -3.85 -2.48
CA ILE A 176 -0.59 -3.35 -1.21
C ILE A 176 -1.72 -2.89 -0.30
N ALA A 177 -1.77 -3.41 0.94
CA ALA A 177 -2.63 -2.90 2.00
C ALA A 177 -1.86 -2.63 3.29
N LEU A 178 -1.86 -1.38 3.75
CA LEU A 178 -1.14 -0.97 4.97
C LEU A 178 -2.07 -0.26 5.95
N GLY A 179 -2.03 -0.67 7.22
CA GLY A 179 -2.84 -0.08 8.30
C GLY A 179 -3.95 -1.01 8.78
N LYS A 180 -5.17 -0.50 8.96
CA LYS A 180 -6.27 -1.25 9.56
C LYS A 180 -7.49 -1.38 8.64
N GLY A 181 -8.01 -2.59 8.46
CA GLY A 181 -9.31 -2.79 7.79
C GLY A 181 -9.31 -2.44 6.31
N ASN A 182 -8.14 -2.36 5.66
CA ASN A 182 -8.07 -1.98 4.25
C ASN A 182 -8.29 -3.19 3.34
N THR A 183 -8.99 -2.97 2.24
CA THR A 183 -9.14 -3.95 1.15
C THR A 183 -8.36 -3.46 -0.07
N ALA A 184 -7.42 -4.27 -0.57
CA ALA A 184 -6.67 -4.00 -1.80
C ALA A 184 -6.77 -5.22 -2.72
N THR A 185 -7.70 -5.17 -3.68
CA THR A 185 -7.98 -6.30 -4.57
C THR A 185 -8.14 -5.84 -6.01
N THR A 186 -7.80 -6.72 -6.93
CA THR A 186 -8.01 -6.52 -8.37
C THR A 186 -8.34 -7.84 -9.04
N SER A 187 -9.03 -7.77 -10.17
CA SER A 187 -9.27 -8.91 -11.06
C SER A 187 -8.28 -8.96 -12.24
N GLY A 188 -7.56 -7.87 -12.50
CA GLY A 188 -6.58 -7.77 -13.59
C GLY A 188 -5.14 -7.84 -13.09
N VAL A 189 -4.30 -8.61 -13.79
CA VAL A 189 -2.90 -8.86 -13.39
C VAL A 189 -1.99 -7.61 -13.41
N ASN A 190 -2.32 -6.61 -14.23
CA ASN A 190 -1.48 -5.43 -14.47
C ASN A 190 -1.88 -4.18 -13.67
N PHE A 191 -2.91 -4.28 -12.83
CA PHE A 191 -3.49 -3.12 -12.14
C PHE A 191 -3.48 -3.35 -10.63
N PRO A 192 -2.32 -3.18 -9.98
CA PRO A 192 -2.22 -3.39 -8.54
C PRO A 192 -3.07 -2.38 -7.79
N ALA A 193 -3.88 -2.84 -6.85
CA ALA A 193 -4.60 -2.02 -5.90
C ALA A 193 -3.66 -1.58 -4.77
N VAL A 194 -3.81 -0.33 -4.31
CA VAL A 194 -3.08 0.18 -3.14
C VAL A 194 -4.09 0.79 -2.18
N ALA A 195 -4.12 0.30 -0.94
CA ALA A 195 -4.96 0.82 0.12
C ALA A 195 -4.17 1.10 1.40
N ILE A 196 -4.03 2.38 1.75
CA ILE A 196 -3.19 2.80 2.88
C ILE A 196 -4.00 3.65 3.85
N GLY A 197 -3.96 3.29 5.14
CA GLY A 197 -4.63 4.01 6.23
C GLY A 197 -5.65 3.13 6.95
N SER A 198 -6.90 3.59 7.09
CA SER A 198 -7.95 2.86 7.80
C SER A 198 -9.21 2.66 6.96
N ASN A 199 -9.75 1.44 6.96
CA ASN A 199 -11.04 1.09 6.34
C ASN A 199 -11.17 1.51 4.87
N ASN A 200 -10.08 1.59 4.12
CA ASN A 200 -10.16 1.94 2.71
C ASN A 200 -10.45 0.71 1.85
N SER A 201 -11.17 0.90 0.74
CA SER A 201 -11.51 -0.14 -0.22
C SER A 201 -10.96 0.23 -1.61
N ALA A 202 -9.81 -0.31 -1.98
CA ALA A 202 -9.29 -0.29 -3.34
C ALA A 202 -9.64 -1.58 -4.08
N VAL A 203 -10.73 -1.55 -4.84
CA VAL A 203 -11.18 -2.67 -5.67
C VAL A 203 -10.94 -2.33 -7.15
N GLY A 204 -10.64 -3.33 -7.97
CA GLY A 204 -10.41 -3.15 -9.41
C GLY A 204 -9.07 -2.50 -9.75
N GLY A 205 -8.14 -2.42 -8.80
CA GLY A 205 -6.81 -1.83 -9.01
C GLY A 205 -6.70 -0.34 -8.68
N GLY A 206 -7.69 0.25 -8.02
CA GLY A 206 -7.67 1.67 -7.62
C GLY A 206 -6.59 1.99 -6.56
N LYS A 207 -6.39 3.28 -6.30
CA LYS A 207 -5.42 3.78 -5.32
C LYS A 207 -6.13 4.63 -4.27
N VAL A 208 -6.03 4.23 -2.99
CA VAL A 208 -6.71 4.90 -1.89
C VAL A 208 -5.76 5.17 -0.72
N PHE A 209 -5.84 6.39 -0.19
CA PHE A 209 -5.04 6.84 0.94
C PHE A 209 -5.89 7.64 1.93
N GLY A 210 -5.87 7.24 3.20
CA GLY A 210 -6.55 7.93 4.29
C GLY A 210 -7.57 7.06 5.02
N ASN A 211 -8.83 7.50 5.16
CA ASN A 211 -9.85 6.81 5.95
C ASN A 211 -11.18 6.61 5.22
N ASN A 212 -11.71 5.39 5.17
CA ASN A 212 -13.02 5.08 4.58
C ASN A 212 -13.17 5.55 3.11
N ASN A 213 -12.10 5.56 2.32
CA ASN A 213 -12.20 5.86 0.90
C ASN A 213 -12.55 4.58 0.10
N SER A 214 -13.30 4.71 -1.00
CA SER A 214 -13.68 3.60 -1.87
C SER A 214 -13.38 3.89 -3.34
N THR A 215 -12.80 2.92 -4.03
CA THR A 215 -12.54 2.93 -5.49
C THR A 215 -12.94 1.57 -6.09
N LEU A 216 -13.39 1.58 -7.36
CA LEU A 216 -13.89 0.38 -8.06
C LEU A 216 -13.17 0.08 -9.38
N SER A 217 -12.24 0.94 -9.82
CA SER A 217 -11.55 0.82 -11.10
C SER A 217 -10.07 1.18 -10.99
N ASN A 218 -9.26 0.68 -11.92
CA ASN A 218 -7.81 0.85 -11.96
C ASN A 218 -7.34 2.30 -12.16
N ALA A 219 -8.20 3.13 -12.76
CA ALA A 219 -7.95 4.54 -13.05
C ALA A 219 -8.44 5.47 -11.93
N ASN A 220 -8.78 4.92 -10.76
CA ASN A 220 -9.34 5.70 -9.68
C ASN A 220 -8.31 6.07 -8.62
N PHE A 221 -8.41 7.30 -8.15
CA PHE A 221 -7.64 7.81 -7.03
C PHE A 221 -8.56 8.45 -5.99
N ALA A 222 -8.40 8.06 -4.72
CA ALA A 222 -9.08 8.70 -3.61
C ALA A 222 -8.12 9.03 -2.47
N PHE A 223 -8.12 10.30 -2.04
CA PHE A 223 -7.25 10.80 -0.98
C PHE A 223 -8.05 11.56 0.07
N GLY A 224 -7.80 11.30 1.35
CA GLY A 224 -8.47 11.97 2.47
C GLY A 224 -9.45 11.04 3.17
N ALA A 225 -10.71 11.42 3.33
CA ALA A 225 -11.68 10.60 4.02
C ALA A 225 -13.05 10.51 3.35
N PHE A 226 -13.68 9.32 3.43
CA PHE A 226 -15.05 9.09 2.95
C PHE A 226 -15.28 9.40 1.47
N ASN A 227 -14.23 9.46 0.66
CA ASN A 227 -14.37 9.71 -0.76
C ASN A 227 -14.75 8.42 -1.50
N THR A 228 -15.65 8.54 -2.48
CA THR A 228 -16.08 7.42 -3.33
C THR A 228 -15.79 7.75 -4.78
N THR A 229 -15.17 6.80 -5.48
CA THR A 229 -14.93 6.84 -6.94
C THR A 229 -15.43 5.53 -7.54
N GLY A 230 -15.77 5.50 -8.84
CA GLY A 230 -16.43 4.32 -9.44
C GLY A 230 -15.94 3.91 -10.82
N ASN A 231 -16.84 3.58 -11.74
CA ASN A 231 -16.57 2.67 -12.86
C ASN A 231 -15.74 3.28 -14.02
N SER A 232 -15.24 4.50 -13.89
CA SER A 232 -14.54 5.25 -14.94
C SER A 232 -13.38 6.05 -14.35
N ILE A 233 -12.69 6.87 -15.15
CA ILE A 233 -11.57 7.71 -14.68
C ILE A 233 -12.09 8.70 -13.64
N ALA A 234 -11.60 8.60 -12.40
CA ALA A 234 -12.11 9.35 -11.27
C ALA A 234 -11.00 9.73 -10.29
N VAL A 235 -11.03 10.98 -9.83
CA VAL A 235 -10.17 11.46 -8.75
C VAL A 235 -11.02 12.18 -7.72
N ALA A 236 -10.89 11.79 -6.46
CA ALA A 236 -11.59 12.42 -5.34
C ALA A 236 -10.61 12.74 -4.21
N VAL A 237 -10.44 14.02 -3.89
CA VAL A 237 -9.49 14.50 -2.88
C VAL A 237 -10.21 15.34 -1.84
N GLY A 238 -10.06 14.98 -0.57
CA GLY A 238 -10.63 15.71 0.57
C GLY A 238 -11.62 14.85 1.36
N HIS A 239 -12.86 15.33 1.55
CA HIS A 239 -13.82 14.69 2.45
C HIS A 239 -15.18 14.43 1.78
N THR A 240 -15.66 13.20 1.79
CA THR A 240 -17.04 12.87 1.33
C THR A 240 -17.33 13.27 -0.12
N ASN A 241 -16.32 13.33 -0.98
CA ASN A 241 -16.57 13.57 -2.40
C ASN A 241 -17.09 12.29 -3.08
N ASN A 242 -18.04 12.45 -3.98
CA ASN A 242 -18.64 11.37 -4.76
C ASN A 242 -18.35 11.57 -6.25
N ALA A 243 -17.37 10.82 -6.76
CA ALA A 243 -17.01 10.69 -8.16
C ALA A 243 -17.31 9.26 -8.68
N THR A 244 -18.40 8.63 -8.19
CA THR A 244 -18.78 7.26 -8.57
C THR A 244 -18.99 7.11 -10.07
N ASN A 245 -19.42 8.18 -10.74
CA ASN A 245 -19.65 8.20 -12.19
C ASN A 245 -18.47 8.79 -12.98
N GLY A 246 -17.29 8.93 -12.40
CA GLY A 246 -16.12 9.55 -13.03
C GLY A 246 -15.94 11.02 -12.66
N GLY A 247 -14.88 11.65 -13.17
CA GLY A 247 -14.60 13.08 -13.02
C GLY A 247 -13.60 13.41 -11.91
N PHE A 248 -13.44 14.70 -11.63
CA PHE A 248 -12.49 15.19 -10.64
C PHE A 248 -13.19 16.02 -9.56
N ALA A 249 -13.00 15.66 -8.29
CA ALA A 249 -13.51 16.41 -7.16
C ALA A 249 -12.38 16.73 -6.17
N PHE A 250 -12.27 18.00 -5.79
CA PHE A 250 -11.35 18.46 -4.76
C PHE A 250 -12.09 19.32 -3.72
N GLY A 251 -11.97 18.95 -2.45
CA GLY A 251 -12.59 19.63 -1.32
C GLY A 251 -13.57 18.72 -0.58
N ALA A 252 -14.80 19.17 -0.30
CA ALA A 252 -15.74 18.43 0.54
C ALA A 252 -17.15 18.29 -0.02
N ASN A 253 -17.76 17.11 0.12
CA ASN A 253 -19.16 16.83 -0.27
C ASN A 253 -19.49 17.20 -1.73
N ASN A 254 -18.52 17.15 -2.64
CA ASN A 254 -18.79 17.41 -4.04
C ASN A 254 -19.33 16.15 -4.71
N VAL A 255 -20.30 16.30 -5.62
CA VAL A 255 -20.80 15.23 -6.48
C VAL A 255 -20.40 15.57 -7.92
N VAL A 256 -19.69 14.67 -8.57
CA VAL A 256 -19.18 14.86 -9.93
C VAL A 256 -19.42 13.62 -10.78
N THR A 257 -19.55 13.85 -12.09
CA THR A 257 -19.71 12.82 -13.12
C THR A 257 -18.57 12.90 -14.13
N LEU A 258 -18.42 11.87 -14.98
CA LEU A 258 -17.35 11.78 -15.96
C LEU A 258 -17.14 13.08 -16.77
N ASN A 259 -15.88 13.42 -17.03
CA ASN A 259 -15.48 14.61 -17.80
C ASN A 259 -15.86 15.97 -17.17
N ASN A 260 -16.20 15.98 -15.88
CA ASN A 260 -16.55 17.19 -15.15
C ASN A 260 -15.64 17.39 -13.93
N PHE A 261 -15.62 18.63 -13.40
CA PHE A 261 -14.70 19.05 -12.34
C PHE A 261 -15.42 19.83 -11.24
N ALA A 262 -15.12 19.54 -9.98
CA ALA A 262 -15.65 20.25 -8.82
C ALA A 262 -14.52 20.68 -7.88
N PHE A 263 -14.51 21.95 -7.49
CA PHE A 263 -13.55 22.52 -6.55
C PHE A 263 -14.27 23.29 -5.44
N GLY A 264 -13.99 22.95 -4.19
CA GLY A 264 -14.58 23.59 -3.02
C GLY A 264 -15.53 22.65 -2.28
N SER A 265 -16.72 23.12 -1.91
CA SER A 265 -17.62 22.30 -1.08
C SER A 265 -19.07 22.27 -1.55
N ASN A 266 -19.73 21.13 -1.33
CA ASN A 266 -21.15 20.93 -1.63
C ASN A 266 -21.52 21.19 -3.10
N ASN A 267 -20.56 21.11 -4.04
CA ASN A 267 -20.88 21.34 -5.44
C ASN A 267 -21.51 20.11 -6.09
N THR A 268 -22.45 20.31 -7.00
CA THR A 268 -23.07 19.25 -7.82
C THR A 268 -22.80 19.54 -9.29
N VAL A 269 -21.98 18.68 -9.91
CA VAL A 269 -21.51 18.88 -11.29
C VAL A 269 -21.92 17.69 -12.15
N GLY A 270 -22.99 17.90 -12.91
CA GLY A 270 -23.61 16.89 -13.76
C GLY A 270 -23.56 17.27 -15.24
N GLY A 271 -23.69 16.28 -16.13
CA GLY A 271 -23.77 16.50 -17.58
C GLY A 271 -22.86 15.56 -18.37
N THR A 272 -23.02 15.54 -19.69
CA THR A 272 -22.27 14.66 -20.60
C THR A 272 -20.78 14.95 -20.66
N SER A 273 -20.36 16.23 -20.57
CA SER A 273 -18.95 16.63 -20.46
C SER A 273 -18.79 18.14 -20.21
N GLY A 274 -17.59 18.55 -19.78
CA GLY A 274 -17.12 19.94 -19.89
C GLY A 274 -17.66 20.90 -18.83
N SER A 275 -18.17 20.38 -17.73
CA SER A 275 -18.80 21.18 -16.68
C SER A 275 -17.85 21.36 -15.49
N ILE A 276 -17.84 22.55 -14.91
CA ILE A 276 -16.95 22.91 -13.80
C ILE A 276 -17.76 23.67 -12.74
N ALA A 277 -17.67 23.30 -11.47
CA ALA A 277 -18.13 24.16 -10.38
C ALA A 277 -16.97 24.52 -9.44
N ILE A 278 -16.86 25.81 -9.11
CA ILE A 278 -15.86 26.34 -8.18
C ILE A 278 -16.59 27.14 -7.09
N GLY A 279 -16.37 26.80 -5.82
CA GLY A 279 -16.93 27.52 -4.68
C GLY A 279 -17.75 26.62 -3.75
N ILE A 280 -18.84 27.18 -3.21
CA ILE A 280 -19.68 26.53 -2.20
C ILE A 280 -21.10 26.39 -2.75
N SER A 281 -21.66 25.18 -2.72
CA SER A 281 -23.03 24.89 -3.19
C SER A 281 -23.29 25.25 -4.65
N GLY A 282 -22.26 25.20 -5.49
CA GLY A 282 -22.38 25.42 -6.93
C GLY A 282 -23.07 24.26 -7.64
N THR A 283 -23.93 24.56 -8.60
CA THR A 283 -24.52 23.57 -9.50
C THR A 283 -24.15 23.90 -10.93
N SER A 284 -23.66 22.92 -11.68
CA SER A 284 -23.34 23.07 -13.10
C SER A 284 -23.99 21.96 -13.90
N GLN A 285 -24.53 22.32 -15.07
CA GLN A 285 -25.02 21.39 -16.08
C GLN A 285 -23.98 21.23 -17.20
N ALA A 286 -24.28 20.37 -18.18
CA ALA A 286 -23.40 20.06 -19.31
C ALA A 286 -22.84 21.34 -19.97
N ASN A 287 -21.52 21.38 -20.15
CA ASN A 287 -20.77 22.48 -20.77
C ASN A 287 -20.88 23.84 -20.05
N GLN A 288 -21.13 23.85 -18.73
CA GLN A 288 -21.19 25.08 -17.93
C GLN A 288 -20.05 25.17 -16.92
N SER A 289 -19.49 26.38 -16.75
CA SER A 289 -18.63 26.70 -15.61
C SER A 289 -19.39 27.59 -14.62
N THR A 290 -19.68 27.07 -13.43
CA THR A 290 -20.36 27.80 -12.35
C THR A 290 -19.35 28.24 -11.30
N TYR A 291 -19.30 29.53 -11.03
CA TYR A 291 -18.55 30.11 -9.92
C TYR A 291 -19.55 30.52 -8.83
N ALA A 292 -19.52 29.86 -7.68
CA ALA A 292 -20.62 29.86 -6.71
C ALA A 292 -20.28 30.58 -5.40
N ASN A 293 -19.47 31.64 -5.45
CA ASN A 293 -19.21 32.48 -4.27
C ASN A 293 -20.05 33.76 -4.36
N THR A 294 -20.17 34.48 -3.24
CA THR A 294 -20.89 35.77 -3.20
C THR A 294 -20.15 36.90 -3.92
N SER A 295 -18.83 36.78 -4.07
CA SER A 295 -17.98 37.75 -4.74
C SER A 295 -16.90 37.05 -5.55
N HIS A 296 -16.69 37.51 -6.77
CA HIS A 296 -15.65 37.05 -7.67
C HIS A 296 -14.76 38.23 -8.04
N VAL A 297 -13.47 38.11 -7.74
CA VAL A 297 -12.48 39.16 -7.99
C VAL A 297 -11.45 38.61 -8.96
N PHE A 298 -11.30 39.29 -10.10
CA PHE A 298 -10.27 39.01 -11.10
C PHE A 298 -9.22 40.10 -11.01
N SER A 299 -7.97 39.71 -10.73
CA SER A 299 -6.84 40.63 -10.59
C SER A 299 -5.64 40.06 -11.33
N GLY A 300 -4.84 40.92 -11.96
CA GLY A 300 -3.52 40.57 -12.47
C GLY A 300 -2.58 40.12 -11.33
N GLN A 301 -1.45 39.52 -11.70
CA GLN A 301 -0.47 39.01 -10.75
C GLN A 301 0.01 40.12 -9.79
N GLY A 302 -0.27 39.96 -8.49
CA GLY A 302 0.04 40.95 -7.46
C GLY A 302 -1.02 40.99 -6.36
N ALA A 303 -1.00 42.03 -5.52
CA ALA A 303 -2.09 42.28 -4.61
C ALA A 303 -3.35 42.71 -5.41
N VAL A 304 -4.53 42.40 -4.88
CA VAL A 304 -5.79 42.74 -5.54
C VAL A 304 -5.84 44.24 -5.81
N GLY A 305 -6.04 44.61 -7.09
CA GLY A 305 -6.14 46.00 -7.51
C GLY A 305 -4.80 46.72 -7.75
N THR A 306 -3.66 46.03 -7.63
CA THR A 306 -2.34 46.64 -7.92
C THR A 306 -1.84 46.37 -9.34
N ALA A 307 -2.51 45.51 -10.11
CA ALA A 307 -2.13 45.15 -11.47
C ALA A 307 -3.32 45.27 -12.43
N ILE A 308 -3.03 45.61 -13.69
CA ILE A 308 -4.02 45.62 -14.77
C ILE A 308 -4.56 44.20 -14.96
N SER A 309 -5.88 44.09 -15.16
CA SER A 309 -6.59 42.82 -15.24
C SER A 309 -7.53 42.85 -16.44
N ASP A 310 -7.25 42.02 -17.44
CA ASP A 310 -8.12 41.86 -18.59
C ASP A 310 -8.95 40.58 -18.41
N VAL A 311 -10.28 40.71 -18.45
CA VAL A 311 -11.21 39.57 -18.40
C VAL A 311 -11.94 39.50 -19.74
N GLY A 312 -11.59 38.51 -20.56
CA GLY A 312 -12.28 38.22 -21.81
C GLY A 312 -13.44 37.24 -21.62
N ILE A 313 -14.55 37.47 -22.33
CA ILE A 313 -15.69 36.55 -22.42
C ILE A 313 -15.90 36.21 -23.90
N ASN A 314 -15.78 34.92 -24.25
CA ASN A 314 -15.87 34.39 -25.63
C ASN A 314 -14.89 35.01 -26.66
N VAL A 315 -13.69 35.39 -26.23
CA VAL A 315 -12.66 35.94 -27.13
C VAL A 315 -11.32 35.24 -26.93
N THR A 316 -10.68 34.84 -28.04
CA THR A 316 -9.21 34.80 -28.11
C THR A 316 -8.79 36.25 -28.35
N PRO A 317 -8.01 36.89 -27.49
CA PRO A 317 -7.61 38.29 -27.69
C PRO A 317 -6.92 38.46 -29.06
N ASN A 318 -7.67 38.95 -30.04
CA ASN A 318 -7.18 39.30 -31.37
C ASN A 318 -8.12 40.36 -31.98
N LEU A 319 -7.64 41.04 -33.02
CA LEU A 319 -8.31 42.20 -33.62
C LEU A 319 -9.56 41.85 -34.45
N THR A 320 -10.05 40.60 -34.42
CA THR A 320 -11.04 40.10 -35.39
C THR A 320 -12.31 39.49 -34.78
N ASN A 321 -12.42 39.34 -33.46
CA ASN A 321 -13.62 38.79 -32.82
C ASN A 321 -14.35 39.85 -31.98
N PHE A 322 -15.62 40.10 -32.30
CA PHE A 322 -16.55 40.82 -31.41
C PHE A 322 -17.05 39.86 -30.31
N ALA A 323 -17.38 40.39 -29.13
CA ALA A 323 -17.78 39.58 -27.96
C ALA A 323 -19.32 39.43 -27.82
N ASP A 324 -19.77 38.21 -27.54
CA ASP A 324 -21.17 37.79 -27.32
C ASP A 324 -21.61 37.89 -25.84
N LEU A 325 -21.32 39.01 -25.15
CA LEU A 325 -21.65 39.15 -23.72
C LEU A 325 -23.18 39.20 -23.48
N GLU A 326 -23.76 38.12 -22.96
CA GLU A 326 -25.14 38.10 -22.45
C GLU A 326 -25.19 38.44 -20.94
N VAL A 327 -25.96 39.47 -20.58
CA VAL A 327 -26.18 39.87 -19.17
C VAL A 327 -27.66 39.84 -18.86
N SER A 328 -28.12 38.90 -18.03
CA SER A 328 -29.56 38.67 -17.81
C SER A 328 -30.30 39.76 -17.03
N LYS A 329 -29.60 40.74 -16.42
CA LYS A 329 -30.24 41.81 -15.62
C LYS A 329 -29.66 43.19 -15.92
N ALA A 330 -28.50 43.50 -15.36
CA ALA A 330 -27.89 44.81 -15.51
C ALA A 330 -26.37 44.72 -15.32
N VAL A 331 -25.64 45.58 -16.02
CA VAL A 331 -24.22 45.86 -15.76
C VAL A 331 -24.16 47.15 -14.95
N GLN A 332 -23.65 47.10 -13.73
CA GLN A 332 -23.36 48.32 -12.96
C GLN A 332 -21.92 48.76 -13.25
N ILE A 333 -21.78 49.91 -13.92
CA ILE A 333 -20.51 50.60 -14.06
C ILE A 333 -20.48 51.70 -13.00
N LYS A 334 -19.54 51.63 -12.05
CA LYS A 334 -19.39 52.67 -11.02
C LYS A 334 -18.66 53.87 -11.59
N ALA A 335 -18.98 55.05 -11.06
CA ALA A 335 -18.26 56.27 -11.39
C ALA A 335 -16.77 56.08 -11.09
N THR A 336 -15.96 56.10 -12.14
CA THR A 336 -14.50 56.09 -11.99
C THR A 336 -14.02 57.51 -11.70
N GLY A 337 -12.75 57.67 -11.29
CA GLY A 337 -12.12 58.98 -11.11
C GLY A 337 -12.07 59.82 -12.40
N PRO A 338 -11.18 60.83 -12.48
CA PRO A 338 -11.07 61.69 -13.66
C PRO A 338 -10.98 60.88 -14.96
N ARG A 339 -11.67 61.32 -16.02
CA ARG A 339 -11.64 60.62 -17.32
C ARG A 339 -10.18 60.42 -17.75
N PRO A 340 -9.76 59.20 -18.11
CA PRO A 340 -8.50 59.04 -18.83
C PRO A 340 -8.60 59.73 -20.19
N THR A 341 -7.45 60.05 -20.78
CA THR A 341 -7.39 60.54 -22.17
C THR A 341 -8.04 59.48 -23.08
N CYS A 342 -9.02 59.87 -23.89
CA CYS A 342 -9.59 58.98 -24.89
C CYS A 342 -8.62 58.91 -26.07
N ASP A 343 -8.05 57.73 -26.32
CA ASP A 343 -7.07 57.46 -27.37
C ASP A 343 -7.22 56.03 -27.92
N ALA A 344 -6.31 55.61 -28.80
CA ALA A 344 -6.37 54.29 -29.43
C ALA A 344 -6.30 53.12 -28.45
N SER A 345 -5.70 53.30 -27.27
CA SER A 345 -5.52 52.23 -26.28
C SER A 345 -6.80 51.86 -25.53
N ASN A 346 -7.77 52.79 -25.48
CA ASN A 346 -9.02 52.63 -24.74
C ASN A 346 -10.27 52.95 -25.58
N ALA A 347 -10.14 53.03 -26.91
CA ALA A 347 -11.26 53.15 -27.82
C ALA A 347 -12.27 52.00 -27.62
N GLY A 348 -13.57 52.34 -27.56
CA GLY A 348 -14.66 51.39 -27.26
C GLY A 348 -14.98 51.22 -25.78
N THR A 349 -14.21 51.84 -24.87
CA THR A 349 -14.49 51.81 -23.43
C THR A 349 -15.77 52.59 -23.12
N ILE A 350 -16.63 51.99 -22.28
CA ILE A 350 -17.79 52.65 -21.66
C ILE A 350 -17.45 52.93 -20.21
N ILE A 351 -17.58 54.18 -19.77
CA ILE A 351 -17.49 54.55 -18.35
C ILE A 351 -18.81 55.20 -17.91
N TYR A 352 -19.12 55.06 -16.63
CA TYR A 352 -20.13 55.88 -15.97
C TYR A 352 -19.42 57.04 -15.29
N GLU A 353 -19.94 58.25 -15.45
CA GLU A 353 -19.40 59.43 -14.78
C GLU A 353 -20.50 60.17 -14.02
N VAL A 354 -20.10 60.96 -13.03
CA VAL A 354 -21.00 61.78 -12.24
C VAL A 354 -20.46 63.20 -12.24
N THR A 355 -21.23 64.13 -12.79
CA THR A 355 -20.88 65.55 -12.84
C THR A 355 -21.78 66.32 -11.89
N THR A 356 -21.20 67.21 -11.08
CA THR A 356 -21.98 68.17 -10.29
C THR A 356 -21.80 69.56 -10.89
N ASN A 357 -22.86 70.11 -11.46
CA ASN A 357 -22.86 71.46 -12.00
C ASN A 357 -23.93 72.28 -11.27
N LEU A 358 -23.54 73.44 -10.73
CA LEU A 358 -24.41 74.32 -9.94
C LEU A 358 -25.21 73.60 -8.84
N GLY A 359 -24.58 72.62 -8.17
CA GLY A 359 -25.19 71.84 -7.09
C GLY A 359 -26.14 70.72 -7.54
N VAL A 360 -26.32 70.51 -8.84
CA VAL A 360 -27.09 69.40 -9.40
C VAL A 360 -26.14 68.30 -9.85
N THR A 361 -26.31 67.10 -9.30
CA THR A 361 -25.52 65.92 -9.64
C THR A 361 -26.23 65.10 -10.70
N THR A 362 -25.62 64.95 -11.87
CA THR A 362 -26.11 64.11 -12.97
C THR A 362 -25.11 63.01 -13.30
N GLY A 363 -25.60 61.83 -13.67
CA GLY A 363 -24.77 60.71 -14.07
C GLY A 363 -25.02 60.33 -15.53
N ASN A 364 -23.95 60.13 -16.30
CA ASN A 364 -24.02 59.79 -17.72
C ASN A 364 -23.12 58.59 -18.04
N PHE A 365 -23.55 57.76 -18.99
CA PHE A 365 -22.64 56.84 -19.66
C PHE A 365 -21.93 57.59 -20.78
N VAL A 366 -20.60 57.51 -20.82
CA VAL A 366 -19.79 58.09 -21.88
C VAL A 366 -18.87 57.03 -22.47
N GLY A 367 -18.73 57.05 -23.80
CA GLY A 367 -17.90 56.12 -24.57
C GLY A 367 -16.72 56.83 -25.20
N CYS A 368 -15.55 56.20 -25.17
CA CYS A 368 -14.39 56.67 -25.94
C CYS A 368 -14.55 56.23 -27.38
N LYS A 369 -14.93 57.16 -28.26
CA LYS A 369 -15.24 56.88 -29.66
C LYS A 369 -14.14 57.38 -30.58
N GLN A 370 -13.75 56.57 -31.55
CA GLN A 370 -12.97 57.03 -32.69
C GLN A 370 -13.87 57.84 -33.63
N THR A 371 -13.62 59.14 -33.74
CA THR A 371 -14.43 60.08 -34.55
C THR A 371 -13.77 60.43 -35.89
N GLY A 372 -12.55 59.95 -36.12
CA GLY A 372 -11.80 60.15 -37.37
C GLY A 372 -10.53 59.28 -37.41
N ASN A 373 -9.75 59.38 -38.48
CA ASN A 373 -8.47 58.65 -38.56
C ASN A 373 -7.53 59.15 -37.46
N ALA A 374 -7.19 58.30 -36.49
CA ALA A 374 -6.43 58.65 -35.28
C ALA A 374 -7.04 59.77 -34.40
N VAL A 375 -8.34 60.07 -34.52
CA VAL A 375 -9.03 61.06 -33.68
C VAL A 375 -10.00 60.34 -32.75
N PHE A 376 -9.87 60.60 -31.44
CA PHE A 376 -10.64 59.96 -30.39
C PHE A 376 -11.28 61.02 -29.49
N GLY A 377 -12.51 60.81 -29.05
CA GLY A 377 -13.22 61.72 -28.18
C GLY A 377 -14.26 61.02 -27.30
N TRP A 378 -14.45 61.54 -26.10
CA TRP A 378 -15.52 61.11 -25.20
C TRP A 378 -16.86 61.64 -25.72
N GLN A 379 -17.83 60.74 -25.90
CA GLN A 379 -19.21 61.08 -26.26
C GLN A 379 -20.18 60.46 -25.26
N THR A 380 -21.27 61.16 -24.95
CA THR A 380 -22.39 60.56 -24.23
C THR A 380 -23.02 59.46 -25.08
N LEU A 381 -23.32 58.32 -24.46
CA LEU A 381 -23.87 57.13 -25.12
C LEU A 381 -25.40 57.12 -25.15
#